data_AF-A0A1E3M038-F1
#
_entry.id   AF-A0A1E3M038-F1
#
_cell.length_a   1.000
_cell.length_b   1.000
_cell.length_c   1.000
_cell.angle_alpha   90.00
_cell.angle_beta   90.00
_cell.angle_gamma   90.00
#
_symmetry.space_group_name_H-M   'P 1'
#
loop_
_entity.id
_entity.type
_entity.pdbx_description
1 polymer ?
#
loop_
_entity_poly.entity_id
_entity_poly.type
_entity_poly.pdbx_seq_one_letter_code
_entity_poly.pdbx_strand_id
1 'polypeptide(L)' 'MAKTLTQFAITPTGNGDYLLNLEDEDGESTEMVASYEQLDLIVEAVQEQLDADEEDALLVDEDGESDDLAE' A
#
# COMPACT_ATOMS: atom_id res chain seq x y z
N MET A 1 -9.50 -4.90 -12.66
CA MET A 1 -9.94 -4.86 -11.25
C MET A 1 -8.69 -4.65 -10.43
N ALA A 2 -8.68 -3.67 -9.53
CA ALA A 2 -7.58 -3.50 -8.58
C ALA A 2 -7.62 -4.65 -7.58
N LYS A 3 -6.45 -5.16 -7.21
CA LYS A 3 -6.26 -6.23 -6.24
C LYS A 3 -5.95 -5.59 -4.88
N THR A 4 -6.65 -5.99 -3.83
CA THR A 4 -6.47 -5.41 -2.49
C THR A 4 -5.32 -6.12 -1.80
N LEU A 5 -4.30 -5.36 -1.43
CA LEU A 5 -3.16 -5.89 -0.69
C LEU A 5 -3.52 -6.10 0.77
N THR A 6 -3.35 -7.32 1.26
CA THR A 6 -3.47 -7.68 2.68
C THR A 6 -2.17 -7.44 3.42
N GLN A 7 -1.03 -7.76 2.80
CA GLN A 7 0.28 -7.59 3.42
C GLN A 7 1.31 -7.08 2.42
N PHE A 8 2.11 -6.10 2.85
CA PHE A 8 3.26 -5.59 2.12
C PHE A 8 4.50 -5.62 3.01
N ALA A 9 5.60 -6.24 2.53
CA ALA A 9 6.85 -6.32 3.27
C ALA A 9 8.05 -6.06 2.36
N ILE A 10 9.04 -5.31 2.87
CA ILE A 10 10.31 -5.05 2.19
C ILE A 10 11.44 -5.61 3.04
N THR A 11 12.27 -6.49 2.47
CA THR A 11 13.39 -7.13 3.18
C THR A 11 14.70 -6.93 2.41
N PRO A 12 15.80 -6.47 3.04
CA PRO A 12 17.09 -6.38 2.37
C PRO A 12 17.64 -7.79 2.09
N THR A 13 18.16 -8.02 0.88
CA THR A 13 18.66 -9.33 0.44
C THR A 13 20.14 -9.57 0.78
N GLY A 14 20.84 -8.55 1.31
CA GLY A 14 22.26 -8.59 1.65
C GLY A 14 23.21 -8.28 0.49
N ASN A 15 22.71 -8.25 -0.75
CA ASN A 15 23.50 -7.91 -1.95
C ASN A 15 23.35 -6.44 -2.39
N GLY A 16 22.68 -5.61 -1.59
CA GLY A 16 22.33 -4.23 -1.92
C GLY A 16 20.95 -4.06 -2.58
N ASP A 17 20.30 -5.18 -2.91
CA ASP A 17 18.93 -5.22 -3.41
C ASP A 17 17.93 -5.55 -2.31
N TYR A 18 16.65 -5.33 -2.60
CA TYR A 18 15.54 -5.48 -1.68
C TYR A 18 14.47 -6.40 -2.27
N LEU A 19 13.94 -7.30 -1.44
CA LEU A 19 12.82 -8.17 -1.77
C LEU A 19 11.53 -7.51 -1.30
N LEU A 20 10.62 -7.26 -2.23
CA LEU A 20 9.25 -6.83 -1.99
C LEU A 20 8.37 -8.07 -2.01
N ASN A 21 7.59 -8.26 -0.95
CA ASN A 21 6.58 -9.30 -0.86
C ASN A 21 5.20 -8.64 -0.72
N LEU A 22 4.30 -9.01 -1.62
CA LEU A 22 2.94 -8.50 -1.70
C LEU A 22 1.97 -9.68 -1.59
N GLU A 23 1.19 -9.73 -0.51
CA GLU A 23 0.13 -10.72 -0.33
C GLU A 23 -1.23 -10.08 -0.53
N ASP A 24 -2.05 -10.68 -1.37
CA ASP A 24 -3.43 -10.27 -1.65
C ASP A 24 -4.44 -10.96 -0.70
N GLU A 25 -5.69 -10.48 -0.65
CA GLU A 25 -6.78 -11.09 0.13
C GLU A 25 -7.07 -12.56 -0.25
N ASP A 26 -6.76 -12.96 -1.48
CA ASP A 26 -6.84 -14.36 -1.92
C ASP A 26 -5.70 -15.24 -1.37
N GLY A 27 -4.75 -14.69 -0.62
CA GLY A 27 -3.56 -15.38 -0.11
C GLY A 27 -2.50 -15.63 -1.19
N GLU A 28 -2.63 -14.98 -2.35
CA GLU A 28 -1.63 -15.01 -3.41
C GLU A 28 -0.49 -14.05 -3.05
N SER A 29 0.72 -14.60 -2.93
CA SER A 29 1.94 -13.81 -2.69
C SER A 29 2.72 -13.59 -3.98
N THR A 30 3.11 -12.34 -4.22
CA THR A 30 4.00 -11.92 -5.31
C THR A 30 5.30 -11.41 -4.73
N GLU A 31 6.41 -12.02 -5.15
CA GLU A 31 7.76 -11.67 -4.73
C GLU A 31 8.51 -10.97 -5.88
N MET A 32 9.09 -9.81 -5.58
CA MET A 32 9.84 -9.01 -6.55
C MET A 32 11.16 -8.53 -5.94
N VAL A 33 12.22 -8.48 -6.74
CA VAL A 33 13.51 -7.91 -6.33
C VAL A 33 13.66 -6.53 -6.98
N ALA A 34 13.99 -5.52 -6.18
CA ALA A 34 14.25 -4.17 -6.63
C ALA A 34 15.57 -3.66 -6.04
N SER A 35 16.31 -2.86 -6.81
CA SER A 35 17.47 -2.14 -6.30
C SER A 35 17.06 -0.95 -5.43
N TYR A 36 18.03 -0.33 -4.73
CA TYR A 36 17.80 0.90 -3.96
C TYR A 36 17.22 2.03 -4.83
N GLU A 37 17.76 2.25 -6.03
CA GLU A 37 17.29 3.28 -6.96
C GLU A 37 15.85 2.99 -7.43
N GLN A 38 15.51 1.72 -7.62
CA GLN A 38 14.16 1.32 -8.00
C GLN A 38 13.17 1.47 -6.85
N LEU A 39 13.58 1.20 -5.62
CA LEU A 39 12.75 1.46 -4.43
C LEU A 39 12.43 2.95 -4.29
N ASP A 40 13.42 3.82 -4.55
CA ASP A 40 13.21 5.27 -4.51
C ASP A 40 12.13 5.70 -5.51
N LEU A 41 12.21 5.21 -6.75
CA LEU A 41 11.18 5.44 -7.76
C LEU A 41 9.81 4.87 -7.38
N ILE A 42 9.76 3.71 -6.71
CA ILE A 42 8.51 3.11 -6.23
C ILE A 42 7.89 3.99 -5.14
N VAL A 43 8.70 4.53 -4.22
CA VAL A 43 8.22 5.44 -3.17
C VAL A 43 7.66 6.73 -3.78
N GLU A 44 8.35 7.31 -4.76
CA GLU A 44 7.88 8.51 -5.47
C GLU A 44 6.52 8.27 -6.15
N ALA A 45 6.39 7.16 -6.89
CA ALA A 45 5.14 6.81 -7.57
C ALA A 45 3.98 6.54 -6.58
N VAL A 46 4.27 5.91 -5.44
CA VAL A 46 3.26 5.69 -4.38
C VAL A 46 2.83 7.01 -3.77
N GLN A 47 3.75 7.93 -3.52
CA GLN A 47 3.42 9.27 -3.02
C GLN A 47 2.55 10.04 -4.01
N GLU A 48 2.94 10.11 -5.29
CA GLU A 48 2.14 10.76 -6.33
C GLU A 48 0.71 10.20 -6.42
N GLN A 49 0.57 8.88 -6.31
CA GLN A 49 -0.75 8.25 -6.28
C GLN A 49 -1.52 8.60 -5.01
N LEU A 50 -0.89 8.60 -3.84
CA LEU A 50 -1.54 8.98 -2.58
C LEU A 50 -1.97 10.45 -2.56
N ASP A 51 -1.16 11.35 -3.11
CA ASP A 51 -1.52 12.77 -3.28
C ASP A 51 -2.71 12.94 -4.24
N ALA A 52 -2.78 12.15 -5.31
CA ALA A 52 -3.91 12.15 -6.23
C ALA A 52 -5.18 11.54 -5.61
N ASP A 53 -5.02 10.47 -4.82
CA ASP A 53 -6.08 9.83 -4.06
C ASP A 53 -6.49 10.66 -2.84
N GLU A 54 -5.68 11.58 -2.29
CA GLU A 54 -6.07 12.44 -1.15
C GLU A 54 -7.27 13.34 -1.50
N GLU A 55 -7.40 13.74 -2.78
CA GLU A 55 -8.58 14.45 -3.29
C GLU A 55 -9.86 13.56 -3.29
N ASP A 56 -9.71 12.22 -3.31
CA ASP A 56 -10.80 11.23 -3.27
C ASP A 56 -11.01 10.63 -1.85
N ALA A 57 -9.94 10.42 -1.08
CA ALA A 57 -9.93 9.83 0.26
C ALA A 57 -10.46 10.80 1.34
N LEU A 58 -10.29 12.12 1.15
CA LEU A 58 -10.98 13.13 1.97
C LEU A 58 -12.52 13.06 1.83
N LEU A 59 -13.06 12.34 0.84
CA LEU A 59 -14.49 12.08 0.70
C LEU A 59 -14.96 10.75 1.32
N VAL A 60 -14.04 9.91 1.81
CA VAL A 60 -14.36 8.55 2.28
C VAL A 60 -14.37 8.45 3.82
N ASP A 61 -13.82 9.42 4.55
CA ASP A 61 -13.81 9.43 6.04
C ASP A 61 -14.99 10.22 6.68
N GLU A 62 -16.01 10.64 5.91
CA GLU A 62 -17.21 11.33 6.43
C GLU A 62 -18.43 10.40 6.68
N ASP A 63 -18.30 9.06 6.59
CA ASP A 63 -19.39 8.12 6.92
C ASP A 63 -19.11 7.31 8.21
N GLY A 64 -18.28 7.87 9.10
CA GLY A 64 -17.60 7.12 10.17
C GLY A 64 -17.77 7.56 11.63
N GLU A 65 -18.70 8.43 12.02
CA GLU A 65 -19.04 8.72 13.45
C GLU A 65 -20.43 9.39 13.50
N SER A 66 -21.46 8.94 14.24
CA SER A 66 -21.49 8.78 15.70
C SER A 66 -22.81 8.12 16.21
N ASP A 67 -22.66 7.14 17.10
CA ASP A 67 -23.46 6.89 18.32
C ASP A 67 -25.00 6.77 18.22
N ASP A 68 -25.48 5.52 18.18
CA ASP A 68 -26.83 5.13 18.59
C ASP A 68 -27.00 5.43 20.10
N LEU A 69 -27.53 6.61 20.41
CA LEU A 69 -27.93 6.97 21.78
C LEU A 69 -29.09 6.04 22.19
N ALA A 70 -28.77 5.00 22.96
CA ALA A 70 -29.74 4.08 23.54
C ALA A 70 -30.76 4.84 24.42
N GLU A 71 -32.04 4.67 24.10
CA GLU A 71 -33.22 5.15 24.86
C GLU A 71 -33.42 4.42 26.20
#